data_AF-A0A965IGR6-F1
#
_entry.id   AF-A0A965IGR6-F1
#
_cell.length_a   1.000
_cell.length_b   1.000
_cell.length_c   1.000
_cell.angle_alpha   90.00
_cell.angle_beta   90.00
_cell.angle_gamma   90.00
#
_symmetry.space_group_name_H-M   'P 1'
#
loop_
_entity.id
_entity.type
_entity.pdbx_description
1 polymer ?
#
loop_
_entity_poly.entity_id
_entity_poly.type
_entity_poly.pdbx_seq_one_letter_code
_entity_poly.pdbx_strand_id
1 'polypeptide(L)'
;MWVALLGGVLSDKQRAAHLADTAALSAAGWFAQSLNYQAYANRAIAANEIMIAQSMTLLAWVDYASRLAGNSATVASVVPALQPLMGYVQEAATLSREVTRGAVSLEVPFRSGYTRALLASQEAMQVAVSPFATQSLVNEVVWSGDRRYFGQYLPSSDVTRFYRAVETKQHTQREPLADFVSSGLDSWSRSRGYDQRLYLLPTTGCIPTSIDKAFSRFVKRGGTALTSDLSSWQSNDTLAIHRWAKRSWWRPTCSSINESISVAWGASDSRGPYDRGLEDRSGYSANPGTFSRANSDRIRIAGYLGFSSFRDFNPTQSADGRFGFRIPILVRLNADQSESLRLQKSEKDIDPSLVTSGNAIWALSVAEVRQREIPERKVVSQARQHLFDPFWSVSLVGSSPFDEAAAALVSGLANK
;
A
#
# COMPACT_ATOMS: atom_id res chain seq x y z
N MET A 1 64.18 -5.95 6.79
CA MET A 1 63.45 -6.86 5.88
C MET A 1 62.16 -7.39 6.54
N TRP A 2 62.25 -8.08 7.68
CA TRP A 2 61.10 -8.58 8.46
C TRP A 2 60.00 -7.55 8.77
N VAL A 3 60.36 -6.36 9.25
CA VAL A 3 59.39 -5.28 9.57
C VAL A 3 58.64 -4.80 8.32
N ALA A 4 59.29 -4.78 7.15
CA ALA A 4 58.66 -4.36 5.90
C ALA A 4 57.68 -5.41 5.36
N LEU A 5 58.03 -6.70 5.45
CA LEU A 5 57.13 -7.80 5.06
C LEU A 5 55.90 -7.86 5.98
N LEU A 6 56.09 -7.79 7.30
CA LEU A 6 54.99 -7.75 8.27
C LEU A 6 54.12 -6.49 8.08
N GLY A 7 54.72 -5.34 7.77
CA GLY A 7 53.98 -4.12 7.43
C GLY A 7 53.13 -4.26 6.17
N GLY A 8 53.64 -4.93 5.14
CA GLY A 8 52.89 -5.22 3.91
C GLY A 8 51.68 -6.13 4.15
N VAL A 9 51.86 -7.22 4.88
CA VAL A 9 50.75 -8.14 5.21
C VAL A 9 49.71 -7.45 6.10
N LEU A 10 50.14 -6.63 7.08
CA LEU A 10 49.23 -5.86 7.92
C LEU A 10 48.43 -4.84 7.11
N SER A 11 49.08 -4.15 6.17
CA SER A 11 48.43 -3.23 5.22
C SER A 11 47.40 -3.95 4.34
N ASP A 12 47.76 -5.10 3.77
CA ASP A 12 46.85 -5.91 2.97
C ASP A 12 45.65 -6.41 3.80
N LYS A 13 45.86 -6.73 5.09
CA LYS A 13 44.79 -7.13 6.02
C LYS A 13 43.87 -5.97 6.39
N GLN A 14 44.41 -4.79 6.68
CA GLN A 14 43.62 -3.58 6.94
C GLN A 14 42.79 -3.20 5.71
N ARG A 15 43.37 -3.30 4.52
CA ARG A 15 42.67 -3.08 3.25
C ARG A 15 41.56 -4.10 3.04
N ALA A 16 41.81 -5.39 3.30
CA ALA A 16 40.79 -6.43 3.23
C ALA A 16 39.58 -6.10 4.13
N ALA A 17 39.83 -5.66 5.36
CA ALA A 17 38.78 -5.28 6.31
C ALA A 17 37.97 -4.07 5.82
N HIS A 18 38.64 -3.02 5.36
CA HIS A 18 37.96 -1.84 4.81
C HIS A 18 37.11 -2.18 3.57
N LEU A 19 37.61 -3.05 2.67
CA LEU A 19 36.86 -3.51 1.50
C LEU A 19 35.66 -4.36 1.91
N ALA A 20 35.81 -5.24 2.91
CA ALA A 20 34.72 -6.05 3.43
C ALA A 20 33.62 -5.18 4.05
N ASP A 21 33.98 -4.21 4.89
CA ASP A 21 33.05 -3.26 5.51
C ASP A 21 32.29 -2.44 4.47
N THR A 22 33.02 -1.92 3.47
CA THR A 22 32.43 -1.13 2.39
C THR A 22 31.47 -1.97 1.54
N ALA A 23 31.86 -3.20 1.20
CA ALA A 23 31.02 -4.11 0.43
C ALA A 23 29.78 -4.56 1.22
N ALA A 24 29.92 -4.88 2.51
CA ALA A 24 28.80 -5.25 3.38
C ALA A 24 27.79 -4.10 3.52
N LEU A 25 28.27 -2.88 3.80
CA LEU A 25 27.41 -1.69 3.87
C LEU A 25 26.74 -1.37 2.53
N SER A 26 27.45 -1.53 1.41
CA SER A 26 26.90 -1.25 0.07
C SER A 26 25.79 -2.24 -0.29
N ALA A 27 26.03 -3.54 -0.07
CA ALA A 27 25.03 -4.58 -0.27
C ALA A 27 23.82 -4.34 0.62
N ALA A 28 24.02 -4.14 1.93
CA ALA A 28 22.93 -3.85 2.85
C ALA A 28 22.17 -2.56 2.51
N GLY A 29 22.88 -1.53 2.02
CA GLY A 29 22.31 -0.31 1.49
C GLY A 29 21.35 -0.57 0.33
N TRP A 30 21.75 -1.44 -0.60
CA TRP A 30 20.92 -1.84 -1.74
C TRP A 30 19.62 -2.54 -1.31
N PHE A 31 19.72 -3.49 -0.36
CA PHE A 31 18.56 -4.15 0.24
C PHE A 31 17.63 -3.17 0.96
N ALA A 32 18.17 -2.25 1.77
CA ALA A 32 17.39 -1.24 2.47
C ALA A 32 16.68 -0.28 1.49
N GLN A 33 17.36 0.12 0.41
CA GLN A 33 16.76 0.94 -0.65
C GLN A 33 15.60 0.21 -1.35
N SER A 34 15.74 -1.09 -1.61
CA SER A 34 14.63 -1.91 -2.16
C SER A 34 13.42 -1.92 -1.24
N LEU A 35 13.63 -2.15 0.06
CA LEU A 35 12.53 -2.15 1.04
C LEU A 35 11.86 -0.77 1.17
N ASN A 36 12.66 0.31 1.17
CA ASN A 36 12.15 1.67 1.17
C ASN A 36 11.35 1.97 -0.11
N TYR A 37 11.84 1.53 -1.27
CA TYR A 37 11.13 1.67 -2.55
C TYR A 37 9.78 0.94 -2.53
N GLN A 38 9.76 -0.31 -2.05
CA GLN A 38 8.53 -1.07 -1.90
C GLN A 38 7.53 -0.36 -0.98
N ALA A 39 7.99 0.22 0.13
CA ALA A 39 7.15 1.00 1.03
C ALA A 39 6.56 2.27 0.39
N TYR A 40 7.36 3.02 -0.37
CA TYR A 40 6.85 4.19 -1.11
C TYR A 40 5.86 3.78 -2.20
N ALA A 41 6.14 2.72 -2.95
CA ALA A 41 5.24 2.20 -3.96
C ALA A 41 3.91 1.73 -3.35
N ASN A 42 3.92 1.03 -2.21
CA ASN A 42 2.71 0.63 -1.49
C ASN A 42 1.86 1.83 -1.04
N ARG A 43 2.50 2.90 -0.54
CA ARG A 43 1.80 4.16 -0.19
C ARG A 43 1.19 4.84 -1.42
N ALA A 44 1.92 4.86 -2.54
CA ALA A 44 1.43 5.41 -3.80
C ALA A 44 0.24 4.60 -4.35
N ILE A 45 0.28 3.27 -4.25
CA ILE A 45 -0.84 2.39 -4.57
C ILE A 45 -2.06 2.75 -3.71
N ALA A 46 -1.92 2.81 -2.39
CA ALA A 46 -3.01 3.16 -1.49
C ALA A 46 -3.60 4.56 -1.81
N ALA A 47 -2.75 5.54 -2.09
CA ALA A 47 -3.19 6.88 -2.50
C ALA A 47 -3.97 6.87 -3.83
N ASN A 48 -3.52 6.09 -4.83
CA ASN A 48 -4.27 5.96 -6.09
C ASN A 48 -5.64 5.33 -5.88
N GLU A 49 -5.75 4.31 -5.03
CA GLU A 49 -7.03 3.67 -4.70
C GLU A 49 -8.00 4.65 -4.01
N ILE A 50 -7.51 5.45 -3.06
CA ILE A 50 -8.29 6.52 -2.40
C ILE A 50 -8.79 7.53 -3.45
N MET A 51 -7.92 7.97 -4.37
CA MET A 51 -8.29 8.94 -5.40
C MET A 51 -9.32 8.39 -6.39
N ILE A 52 -9.20 7.10 -6.76
CA ILE A 52 -10.21 6.42 -7.59
C ILE A 52 -11.54 6.36 -6.85
N ALA A 53 -11.55 6.03 -5.56
CA ALA A 53 -12.75 6.04 -4.74
C ALA A 53 -13.38 7.44 -4.69
N GLN A 54 -12.60 8.49 -4.42
CA GLN A 54 -13.06 9.88 -4.41
C GLN A 54 -13.59 10.34 -5.79
N SER A 55 -12.99 9.86 -6.88
CA SER A 55 -13.47 10.10 -8.24
C SER A 55 -14.85 9.48 -8.49
N MET A 56 -15.07 8.24 -8.03
CA MET A 56 -16.39 7.61 -8.04
C MET A 56 -17.37 8.37 -7.15
N THR A 57 -16.92 8.83 -5.97
CA THR A 57 -17.74 9.66 -5.08
C THR A 57 -18.26 10.90 -5.82
N LEU A 58 -17.34 11.68 -6.41
CA LEU A 58 -17.67 12.91 -7.10
C LEU A 58 -18.61 12.66 -8.27
N LEU A 59 -18.35 11.62 -9.07
CA LEU A 59 -19.17 11.29 -10.22
C LEU A 59 -20.62 10.93 -9.83
N ALA A 60 -20.81 10.08 -8.82
CA ALA A 60 -22.15 9.76 -8.33
C ALA A 60 -22.87 10.99 -7.75
N TRP A 61 -22.13 11.85 -7.04
CA TRP A 61 -22.70 13.07 -6.45
C TRP A 61 -23.13 14.10 -7.50
N VAL A 62 -22.32 14.35 -8.53
CA VAL A 62 -22.67 15.28 -9.60
C VAL A 62 -23.82 14.73 -10.45
N ASP A 63 -23.83 13.42 -10.71
CA ASP A 63 -24.94 12.73 -11.37
C ASP A 63 -26.26 12.88 -10.58
N TYR A 64 -26.18 12.73 -9.26
CA TYR A 64 -27.26 13.02 -8.32
C TYR A 64 -27.71 14.49 -8.37
N ALA A 65 -26.78 15.44 -8.30
CA ALA A 65 -27.08 16.87 -8.29
C ALA A 65 -27.74 17.32 -9.61
N SER A 66 -27.27 16.78 -10.74
CA SER A 66 -27.86 17.00 -12.06
C SER A 66 -29.30 16.49 -12.13
N ARG A 67 -29.58 15.28 -11.61
CA ARG A 67 -30.96 14.77 -11.54
C ARG A 67 -31.85 15.57 -10.59
N LEU A 68 -31.30 16.02 -9.46
CA LEU A 68 -32.04 16.87 -8.52
C LEU A 68 -32.47 18.19 -9.17
N ALA A 69 -31.57 18.84 -9.91
CA ALA A 69 -31.86 20.05 -10.64
C ALA A 69 -32.87 19.83 -11.78
N GLY A 70 -32.75 18.70 -12.50
CA GLY A 70 -33.69 18.31 -13.55
C GLY A 70 -35.09 17.95 -13.03
N ASN A 71 -35.21 17.46 -11.80
CA ASN A 71 -36.49 17.16 -11.14
C ASN A 71 -37.13 18.41 -10.50
N SER A 72 -37.05 19.54 -11.20
CA SER A 72 -37.47 20.87 -10.76
C SER A 72 -38.94 20.92 -10.33
N ALA A 73 -39.84 20.18 -10.99
CA ALA A 73 -41.25 20.10 -10.60
C ALA A 73 -41.45 19.47 -9.20
N THR A 74 -40.70 18.41 -8.89
CA THR A 74 -40.72 17.76 -7.57
C THR A 74 -40.11 18.67 -6.52
N VAL A 75 -38.98 19.32 -6.81
CA VAL A 75 -38.32 20.27 -5.90
C VAL A 75 -39.20 21.49 -5.64
N ALA A 76 -39.82 22.04 -6.67
CA ALA A 76 -40.72 23.19 -6.56
C ALA A 76 -42.00 22.89 -5.78
N SER A 77 -42.50 21.65 -5.83
CA SER A 77 -43.64 21.24 -5.00
C SER A 77 -43.32 21.28 -3.50
N VAL A 78 -42.03 21.25 -3.15
CA VAL A 78 -41.53 21.27 -1.76
C VAL A 78 -41.05 22.67 -1.37
N VAL A 79 -40.37 23.37 -2.27
CA VAL A 79 -39.83 24.73 -2.05
C VAL A 79 -40.11 25.59 -3.30
N PRO A 80 -41.31 26.20 -3.40
CA PRO A 80 -41.70 26.99 -4.57
C PRO A 80 -40.76 28.18 -4.86
N ALA A 81 -40.16 28.76 -3.81
CA ALA A 81 -39.27 29.91 -3.91
C ALA A 81 -38.00 29.68 -4.74
N LEU A 82 -37.62 28.42 -5.01
CA LEU A 82 -36.42 28.10 -5.78
C LEU A 82 -36.68 27.93 -7.29
N GLN A 83 -37.95 27.92 -7.73
CA GLN A 83 -38.36 27.80 -9.15
C GLN A 83 -37.55 28.66 -10.14
N PRO A 84 -37.39 29.99 -9.95
CA PRO A 84 -36.72 30.85 -10.93
C PRO A 84 -35.21 30.57 -11.06
N LEU A 85 -34.59 29.90 -10.09
CA LEU A 85 -33.17 29.55 -10.13
C LEU A 85 -32.91 28.19 -10.78
N MET A 86 -33.94 27.35 -10.95
CA MET A 86 -33.77 25.95 -11.36
C MET A 86 -33.17 25.79 -12.76
N GLY A 87 -33.47 26.69 -13.70
CA GLY A 87 -32.90 26.63 -15.06
C GLY A 87 -31.38 26.76 -15.06
N TYR A 88 -30.84 27.77 -14.38
CA TYR A 88 -29.40 27.99 -14.24
C TYR A 88 -28.71 26.86 -13.48
N VAL A 89 -29.35 26.37 -12.42
CA VAL A 89 -28.84 25.24 -11.62
C VAL A 89 -28.77 23.97 -12.48
N GLN A 90 -29.77 23.73 -13.33
CA GLN A 90 -29.80 22.56 -14.22
C GLN A 90 -28.71 22.61 -15.28
N GLU A 91 -28.51 23.76 -15.94
CA GLU A 91 -27.45 23.93 -16.93
C GLU A 91 -26.05 23.76 -16.30
N ALA A 92 -25.81 24.40 -15.15
CA ALA A 92 -24.55 24.25 -14.42
C ALA A 92 -24.31 22.79 -13.96
N ALA A 93 -25.36 22.11 -13.48
CA ALA A 93 -25.23 20.74 -12.99
C ALA A 93 -25.02 19.72 -14.12
N THR A 94 -25.63 19.94 -15.30
CA THR A 94 -25.40 19.09 -16.48
C THR A 94 -23.99 19.27 -17.03
N LEU A 95 -23.51 20.51 -17.17
CA LEU A 95 -22.12 20.77 -17.56
C LEU A 95 -21.13 20.15 -16.57
N SER A 96 -21.35 20.34 -15.26
CA SER A 96 -20.50 19.74 -14.23
C SER A 96 -20.46 18.21 -14.35
N ARG A 97 -21.59 17.57 -14.67
CA ARG A 97 -21.68 16.12 -14.83
C ARG A 97 -20.86 15.64 -16.01
N GLU A 98 -20.96 16.32 -17.14
CA GLU A 98 -20.22 15.98 -18.36
C GLU A 98 -18.71 16.16 -18.17
N VAL A 99 -18.29 17.29 -17.61
CA VAL A 99 -16.87 17.56 -17.31
C VAL A 99 -16.31 16.55 -16.32
N THR A 100 -17.04 16.26 -15.24
CA THR A 100 -16.63 15.26 -14.24
C THR A 100 -16.51 13.88 -14.86
N ARG A 101 -17.50 13.46 -15.66
CA ARG A 101 -17.47 12.17 -16.34
C ARG A 101 -16.28 12.07 -17.29
N GLY A 102 -16.00 13.12 -18.06
CA GLY A 102 -14.83 13.21 -18.94
C GLY A 102 -13.53 13.06 -18.15
N ALA A 103 -13.34 13.87 -17.10
CA ALA A 103 -12.15 13.84 -16.24
C ALA A 103 -11.93 12.45 -15.61
N VAL A 104 -12.97 11.88 -14.98
CA VAL A 104 -12.89 10.57 -14.32
C VAL A 104 -12.63 9.45 -15.34
N SER A 105 -13.21 9.54 -16.54
CA SER A 105 -12.97 8.54 -17.60
C SER A 105 -11.53 8.50 -18.11
N LEU A 106 -10.79 9.60 -17.92
CA LEU A 106 -9.36 9.69 -18.24
C LEU A 106 -8.48 9.33 -17.03
N GLU A 107 -8.83 9.86 -15.86
CA GLU A 107 -8.05 9.72 -14.63
C GLU A 107 -7.99 8.26 -14.15
N VAL A 108 -9.12 7.57 -14.10
CA VAL A 108 -9.21 6.20 -13.57
C VAL A 108 -8.32 5.21 -14.33
N PRO A 109 -8.39 5.10 -15.68
CA PRO A 109 -7.48 4.22 -16.41
C PRO A 109 -6.02 4.63 -16.25
N PHE A 110 -5.72 5.93 -16.21
CA PHE A 110 -4.35 6.40 -16.03
C PHE A 110 -3.77 5.98 -14.68
N ARG A 111 -4.50 6.20 -13.58
CA ARG A 111 -4.08 5.78 -12.23
C ARG A 111 -3.95 4.27 -12.12
N SER A 112 -4.91 3.55 -12.69
CA SER A 112 -4.91 2.09 -12.75
C SER A 112 -3.68 1.54 -13.50
N GLY A 113 -3.31 2.18 -14.61
CA GLY A 113 -2.08 1.88 -15.36
C GLY A 113 -0.81 2.22 -14.57
N TYR A 114 -0.78 3.37 -13.89
CA TYR A 114 0.35 3.78 -13.06
C TYR A 114 0.56 2.82 -11.87
N THR A 115 -0.51 2.34 -11.24
CA THR A 115 -0.41 1.30 -10.21
C THR A 115 0.18 0.00 -10.77
N ARG A 116 -0.19 -0.43 -11.98
CA ARG A 116 0.46 -1.59 -12.62
C ARG A 116 1.95 -1.36 -12.87
N ALA A 117 2.33 -0.15 -13.28
CA ALA A 117 3.74 0.18 -13.46
C ALA A 117 4.51 0.11 -12.14
N LEU A 118 3.91 0.56 -11.03
CA LEU A 118 4.48 0.43 -9.68
C LEU A 118 4.63 -1.04 -9.25
N LEU A 119 3.67 -1.90 -9.57
CA LEU A 119 3.78 -3.33 -9.26
C LEU A 119 4.91 -4.01 -10.06
N ALA A 120 4.99 -3.69 -11.35
CA ALA A 120 6.05 -4.19 -12.23
C ALA A 120 7.42 -3.69 -11.78
N SER A 121 7.54 -2.44 -11.34
CA SER A 121 8.80 -1.89 -10.84
C SER A 121 9.20 -2.48 -9.49
N GLN A 122 8.25 -2.76 -8.59
CA GLN A 122 8.50 -3.50 -7.35
C GLN A 122 9.04 -4.90 -7.64
N GLU A 123 8.50 -5.59 -8.65
CA GLU A 123 9.00 -6.90 -9.09
C GLU A 123 10.42 -6.81 -9.67
N ALA A 124 10.66 -5.85 -10.55
CA ALA A 124 12.00 -5.61 -11.10
C ALA A 124 13.03 -5.32 -10.00
N MET A 125 12.66 -4.49 -9.02
CA MET A 125 13.53 -4.19 -7.87
C MET A 125 13.81 -5.44 -7.03
N GLN A 126 12.82 -6.32 -6.82
CA GLN A 126 13.03 -7.56 -6.09
C GLN A 126 14.01 -8.50 -6.82
N VAL A 127 13.91 -8.58 -8.16
CA VAL A 127 14.85 -9.37 -8.99
C VAL A 127 16.25 -8.77 -8.95
N ALA A 128 16.37 -7.44 -8.96
CA ALA A 128 17.64 -6.72 -8.90
C ALA A 128 18.40 -6.93 -7.57
N VAL A 129 17.73 -7.44 -6.53
CA VAL A 129 18.32 -7.70 -5.22
C VAL A 129 18.67 -9.19 -5.05
N SER A 130 18.51 -10.01 -6.11
CA SER A 130 18.84 -11.44 -6.11
C SER A 130 20.27 -11.76 -5.62
N PRO A 131 20.57 -13.00 -5.17
CA PRO A 131 21.89 -13.36 -4.67
C PRO A 131 23.00 -13.15 -5.71
N PHE A 132 22.69 -13.40 -6.99
CA PHE A 132 23.63 -13.18 -8.10
C PHE A 132 23.92 -11.69 -8.34
N ALA A 133 22.87 -10.85 -8.34
CA ALA A 133 23.04 -9.40 -8.47
C ALA A 133 23.82 -8.83 -7.27
N THR A 134 23.52 -9.30 -6.07
CA THR A 134 24.25 -8.94 -4.84
C THR A 134 25.72 -9.32 -4.93
N GLN A 135 26.04 -10.54 -5.39
CA GLN A 135 27.43 -10.97 -5.60
C GLN A 135 28.15 -10.10 -6.64
N SER A 136 27.46 -9.68 -7.70
CA SER A 136 28.02 -8.80 -8.73
C SER A 136 28.32 -7.41 -8.16
N LEU A 137 27.39 -6.84 -7.38
CA LEU A 137 27.60 -5.59 -6.65
C LEU A 137 28.80 -5.68 -5.69
N VAL A 138 28.90 -6.77 -4.92
CA VAL A 138 30.01 -7.00 -3.99
C VAL A 138 31.35 -7.04 -4.72
N ASN A 139 31.43 -7.76 -5.85
CA ASN A 139 32.64 -7.80 -6.67
C ASN A 139 33.00 -6.42 -7.22
N GLU A 140 32.04 -5.67 -7.72
CA GLU A 140 32.27 -4.32 -8.26
C GLU A 140 32.80 -3.38 -7.18
N VAL A 141 32.19 -3.38 -5.99
CA VAL A 141 32.65 -2.56 -4.86
C VAL A 141 34.08 -2.94 -4.46
N VAL A 142 34.39 -4.24 -4.34
CA VAL A 142 35.73 -4.71 -3.98
C VAL A 142 36.76 -4.34 -5.06
N TRP A 143 36.46 -4.57 -6.34
CA TRP A 143 37.37 -4.26 -7.45
C TRP A 143 37.56 -2.77 -7.71
N SER A 144 36.58 -1.93 -7.37
CA SER A 144 36.72 -0.48 -7.40
C SER A 144 37.77 0.01 -6.40
N GLY A 145 37.92 -0.68 -5.27
CA GLY A 145 38.93 -0.38 -4.25
C GLY A 145 40.29 -1.01 -4.53
N ASP A 146 40.33 -2.30 -4.88
CA ASP A 146 41.53 -3.02 -5.31
C ASP A 146 41.18 -4.32 -6.06
N ARG A 147 41.59 -4.41 -7.33
CA ARG A 147 41.29 -5.55 -8.22
C ARG A 147 41.95 -6.87 -7.82
N ARG A 148 42.94 -6.85 -6.94
CA ARG A 148 43.60 -8.06 -6.41
C ARG A 148 42.69 -8.82 -5.44
N TYR A 149 41.70 -8.14 -4.87
CA TYR A 149 40.79 -8.75 -3.90
C TYR A 149 39.57 -9.33 -4.60
N PHE A 150 39.02 -10.39 -4.01
CA PHE A 150 37.78 -11.00 -4.42
C PHE A 150 36.77 -10.93 -3.28
N GLY A 151 35.59 -10.38 -3.55
CA GLY A 151 34.48 -10.34 -2.62
C GLY A 151 33.56 -11.52 -2.81
N GLN A 152 33.03 -12.07 -1.73
CA GLN A 152 32.06 -13.15 -1.79
C GLN A 152 30.91 -12.88 -0.83
N TYR A 153 29.71 -12.92 -1.39
CA TYR A 153 28.47 -12.93 -0.66
C TYR A 153 28.24 -14.31 -0.04
N LEU A 154 28.09 -14.36 1.28
CA LEU A 154 27.81 -15.61 1.99
C LEU A 154 26.29 -15.76 2.16
N PRO A 155 25.65 -16.75 1.53
CA PRO A 155 24.22 -16.99 1.71
C PRO A 155 23.96 -17.54 3.12
N SER A 156 23.65 -16.66 4.07
CA SER A 156 23.26 -17.06 5.42
C SER A 156 21.76 -17.42 5.49
N SER A 157 21.36 -18.06 6.59
CA SER A 157 19.94 -18.32 6.90
C SER A 157 19.11 -17.03 6.93
N ASP A 158 19.70 -15.91 7.33
CA ASP A 158 19.03 -14.61 7.43
C ASP A 158 18.76 -13.97 6.07
N VAL A 159 19.66 -14.11 5.10
CA VAL A 159 19.42 -13.68 3.72
C VAL A 159 18.26 -14.46 3.11
N THR A 160 18.24 -15.77 3.34
CA THR A 160 17.16 -16.63 2.84
C THR A 160 15.84 -16.25 3.49
N ARG A 161 15.86 -15.77 4.74
CA ARG A 161 14.71 -15.21 5.44
C ARG A 161 14.15 -13.98 4.72
N PHE A 162 14.97 -13.09 4.15
CA PHE A 162 14.48 -11.95 3.36
C PHE A 162 13.61 -12.39 2.18
N TYR A 163 14.09 -13.33 1.37
CA TYR A 163 13.33 -13.80 0.20
C TYR A 163 12.05 -14.53 0.56
N ARG A 164 12.00 -15.16 1.74
CA ARG A 164 10.78 -15.83 2.25
C ARG A 164 9.84 -14.88 2.97
N ALA A 165 10.35 -13.78 3.50
CA ALA A 165 9.57 -12.85 4.31
C ALA A 165 8.79 -11.86 3.46
N VAL A 166 9.33 -11.39 2.33
CA VAL A 166 8.62 -10.45 1.45
C VAL A 166 7.75 -11.20 0.46
N GLU A 167 6.43 -11.07 0.55
CA GLU A 167 5.49 -11.76 -0.31
C GLU A 167 4.51 -10.80 -0.99
N THR A 168 4.08 -11.16 -2.20
CA THR A 168 3.00 -10.44 -2.89
C THR A 168 1.66 -10.93 -2.34
N LYS A 169 0.92 -10.05 -1.69
CA LYS A 169 -0.45 -10.29 -1.20
C LYS A 169 -1.42 -10.24 -2.38
N GLN A 170 -2.18 -11.31 -2.57
CA GLN A 170 -3.16 -11.44 -3.66
C GLN A 170 -4.51 -11.96 -3.13
N HIS A 171 -5.55 -11.88 -3.97
CA HIS A 171 -6.89 -12.38 -3.65
C HIS A 171 -7.43 -11.82 -2.32
N THR A 172 -7.78 -12.69 -1.36
CA THR A 172 -8.31 -12.34 -0.03
C THR A 172 -7.26 -11.72 0.88
N GLN A 173 -5.96 -11.97 0.63
CA GLN A 173 -4.89 -11.34 1.41
C GLN A 173 -4.80 -9.82 1.19
N ARG A 174 -5.57 -9.28 0.24
CA ARG A 174 -5.67 -7.84 0.00
C ARG A 174 -6.61 -7.12 0.97
N GLU A 175 -7.46 -7.85 1.70
CA GLU A 175 -8.46 -7.31 2.62
C GLU A 175 -7.87 -6.29 3.63
N PRO A 176 -6.72 -6.54 4.31
CA PRO A 176 -6.19 -5.57 5.26
C PRO A 176 -5.86 -4.21 4.63
N LEU A 177 -5.35 -4.21 3.39
CA LEU A 177 -5.09 -2.97 2.67
C LEU A 177 -6.39 -2.33 2.19
N ALA A 178 -7.36 -3.12 1.74
CA ALA A 178 -8.68 -2.63 1.36
C ALA A 178 -9.40 -1.95 2.54
N ASP A 179 -9.30 -2.53 3.73
CA ASP A 179 -9.82 -1.95 4.98
C ASP A 179 -9.09 -0.67 5.34
N PHE A 180 -7.76 -0.66 5.26
CA PHE A 180 -6.95 0.54 5.48
C PHE A 180 -7.35 1.68 4.53
N VAL A 181 -7.41 1.41 3.22
CA VAL A 181 -7.82 2.38 2.20
C VAL A 181 -9.24 2.87 2.46
N SER A 182 -10.18 1.96 2.74
CA SER A 182 -11.57 2.30 3.04
C SER A 182 -11.70 3.15 4.31
N SER A 183 -10.86 2.90 5.32
CA SER A 183 -10.79 3.69 6.55
C SER A 183 -10.18 5.08 6.33
N GLY A 184 -9.27 5.19 5.36
CA GLY A 184 -8.59 6.41 4.97
C GLY A 184 -9.44 7.36 4.13
N LEU A 185 -10.59 6.89 3.62
CA LEU A 185 -11.57 7.76 2.98
C LEU A 185 -12.09 8.81 3.97
N ASP A 186 -12.26 10.04 3.48
CA ASP A 186 -12.86 11.09 4.28
C ASP A 186 -14.31 10.77 4.65
N SER A 187 -14.82 11.45 5.68
CA SER A 187 -16.17 11.19 6.20
C SER A 187 -17.26 11.33 5.13
N TRP A 188 -17.08 12.26 4.18
CA TRP A 188 -18.04 12.55 3.14
C TRP A 188 -17.99 11.49 2.03
N SER A 189 -16.82 11.01 1.62
CA SER A 189 -16.75 9.87 0.70
C SER A 189 -17.36 8.60 1.30
N ARG A 190 -17.17 8.35 2.60
CA ARG A 190 -17.73 7.16 3.28
C ARG A 190 -19.25 7.21 3.45
N SER A 191 -19.80 8.36 3.85
CA SER A 191 -21.21 8.51 4.19
C SER A 191 -21.71 9.93 3.91
N ARG A 192 -22.81 10.03 3.16
CA ARG A 192 -23.49 11.30 2.81
C ARG A 192 -24.98 11.26 3.10
N GLY A 193 -25.33 10.72 4.26
CA GLY A 193 -26.71 10.63 4.70
C GLY A 193 -27.17 11.84 5.52
N TYR A 194 -28.40 12.27 5.30
CA TYR A 194 -29.11 13.16 6.24
C TYR A 194 -30.61 12.92 6.15
N ASP A 195 -31.31 13.21 7.24
CA ASP A 195 -32.77 13.20 7.30
C ASP A 195 -33.26 14.60 7.65
N GLN A 196 -34.10 15.19 6.79
CA GLN A 196 -34.61 16.55 6.98
C GLN A 196 -36.14 16.54 7.00
N ARG A 197 -36.74 17.16 8.01
CA ARG A 197 -38.20 17.30 8.08
C ARG A 197 -38.70 18.34 7.10
N LEU A 198 -39.82 18.05 6.44
CA LEU A 198 -40.49 18.92 5.47
C LEU A 198 -41.72 19.58 6.09
N TYR A 199 -41.53 20.71 6.76
CA TYR A 199 -42.61 21.45 7.42
C TYR A 199 -43.72 21.91 6.48
N LEU A 200 -43.42 22.07 5.18
CA LEU A 200 -44.40 22.45 4.16
C LEU A 200 -45.17 21.27 3.56
N LEU A 201 -44.80 20.03 3.91
CA LEU A 201 -45.49 18.81 3.47
C LEU A 201 -46.04 18.04 4.67
N PRO A 202 -47.22 18.42 5.17
CA PRO A 202 -47.88 17.67 6.23
C PRO A 202 -48.15 16.24 5.78
N THR A 203 -48.09 15.32 6.73
CA THR A 203 -48.53 13.94 6.53
C THR A 203 -50.03 13.93 6.27
N THR A 204 -50.46 13.24 5.21
CA THR A 204 -51.87 13.02 4.88
C THR A 204 -52.19 11.53 4.94
N GLY A 205 -53.36 11.15 5.48
CA GLY A 205 -53.85 9.76 5.48
C GLY A 205 -53.62 8.94 6.76
N CYS A 206 -53.07 9.54 7.81
CA CYS A 206 -53.02 9.00 9.17
C CYS A 206 -53.07 10.12 10.22
N ILE A 207 -53.40 9.79 11.48
CA ILE A 207 -53.46 10.72 12.60
C ILE A 207 -52.05 10.83 13.24
N PRO A 208 -51.40 11.99 13.20
CA PRO A 208 -50.05 12.14 13.76
C PRO A 208 -50.10 12.15 15.29
N THR A 209 -49.21 11.39 15.92
CA THR A 209 -49.10 11.32 17.40
C THR A 209 -48.01 12.23 17.96
N SER A 210 -47.26 12.93 17.10
CA SER A 210 -46.20 13.86 17.46
C SER A 210 -45.96 14.85 16.32
N ILE A 211 -45.33 15.99 16.62
CA ILE A 211 -44.92 17.00 15.62
C ILE A 211 -44.05 16.35 14.53
N ASP A 212 -43.20 15.40 14.89
CA ASP A 212 -42.34 14.71 13.95
C ASP A 212 -43.10 13.84 12.94
N LYS A 213 -44.20 13.22 13.38
CA LYS A 213 -45.09 12.41 12.52
C LYS A 213 -46.08 13.24 11.72
N ALA A 214 -46.24 14.52 12.09
CA ALA A 214 -47.12 15.45 11.41
C ALA A 214 -46.58 15.88 10.03
N PHE A 215 -45.30 15.64 9.75
CA PHE A 215 -44.65 16.09 8.52
C PHE A 215 -43.90 14.96 7.80
N SER A 216 -43.82 15.08 6.48
CA SER A 216 -43.00 14.24 5.64
C SER A 216 -41.51 14.48 5.90
N ARG A 217 -40.65 13.57 5.46
CA ARG A 217 -39.19 13.69 5.61
C ARG A 217 -38.47 13.53 4.27
N PHE A 218 -37.43 14.30 4.04
CA PHE A 218 -36.38 13.93 3.11
C PHE A 218 -35.46 12.94 3.78
N VAL A 219 -35.14 11.87 3.07
CA VAL A 219 -34.18 10.85 3.47
C VAL A 219 -33.13 10.77 2.38
N LYS A 220 -31.96 11.37 2.63
CA LYS A 220 -30.79 11.23 1.76
C LYS A 220 -29.92 10.12 2.28
N ARG A 221 -29.50 9.21 1.42
CA ARG A 221 -28.42 8.26 1.70
C ARG A 221 -27.38 8.32 0.61
N GLY A 222 -26.18 7.90 0.92
CA GLY A 222 -25.13 7.77 -0.07
C GLY A 222 -23.79 7.48 0.56
N GLY A 223 -22.90 6.93 -0.23
CA GLY A 223 -21.60 6.49 0.22
C GLY A 223 -20.81 5.86 -0.91
N THR A 224 -19.53 5.65 -0.65
CA THR A 224 -18.61 4.98 -1.55
C THR A 224 -17.97 3.81 -0.83
N ALA A 225 -17.91 2.67 -1.50
CA ALA A 225 -17.29 1.47 -0.96
C ALA A 225 -16.69 0.61 -2.08
N LEU A 226 -15.73 -0.21 -1.69
CA LEU A 226 -15.16 -1.25 -2.53
C LEU A 226 -16.08 -2.48 -2.46
N THR A 227 -16.24 -3.18 -3.58
CA THR A 227 -17.00 -4.44 -3.63
C THR A 227 -16.35 -5.53 -2.79
N SER A 228 -17.13 -6.52 -2.37
CA SER A 228 -16.67 -7.63 -1.53
C SER A 228 -15.60 -8.49 -2.20
N ASP A 229 -15.61 -8.56 -3.53
CA ASP A 229 -14.60 -9.25 -4.35
C ASP A 229 -13.36 -8.38 -4.65
N LEU A 230 -13.34 -7.14 -4.16
CA LEU A 230 -12.29 -6.14 -4.37
C LEU A 230 -12.05 -5.84 -5.86
N SER A 231 -13.11 -5.92 -6.69
CA SER A 231 -13.03 -5.72 -8.13
C SER A 231 -13.46 -4.33 -8.60
N SER A 232 -14.31 -3.63 -7.86
CA SER A 232 -14.73 -2.26 -8.18
C SER A 232 -14.96 -1.35 -6.99
N TRP A 233 -14.73 -0.07 -7.25
CA TRP A 233 -15.21 1.02 -6.41
C TRP A 233 -16.58 1.42 -6.92
N GLN A 234 -17.57 1.42 -6.02
CA GLN A 234 -18.93 1.81 -6.31
C GLN A 234 -19.33 2.97 -5.41
N SER A 235 -20.10 3.91 -5.97
CA SER A 235 -20.66 5.03 -5.23
C SER A 235 -22.12 5.21 -5.62
N ASN A 236 -22.96 5.51 -4.65
CA ASN A 236 -24.38 5.72 -4.85
C ASN A 236 -24.87 6.86 -3.96
N ASP A 237 -25.78 7.69 -4.47
CA ASP A 237 -26.46 8.76 -3.78
C ASP A 237 -27.96 8.66 -4.10
N THR A 238 -28.81 8.63 -3.07
CA THR A 238 -30.27 8.57 -3.19
C THR A 238 -30.93 9.63 -2.33
N LEU A 239 -31.96 10.29 -2.86
CA LEU A 239 -32.83 11.20 -2.12
C LEU A 239 -34.29 10.87 -2.43
N ALA A 240 -35.05 10.60 -1.38
CA ALA A 240 -36.48 10.37 -1.48
C ALA A 240 -37.26 11.16 -0.42
N ILE A 241 -38.52 11.45 -0.73
CA ILE A 241 -39.51 11.90 0.24
C ILE A 241 -40.18 10.67 0.85
N HIS A 242 -40.17 10.65 2.16
CA HIS A 242 -40.79 9.67 3.00
C HIS A 242 -42.06 10.23 3.63
N ARG A 243 -43.14 9.44 3.58
CA ARG A 243 -44.43 9.79 4.16
C ARG A 243 -44.81 8.79 5.24
N TRP A 244 -45.43 9.29 6.28
CA TRP A 244 -46.01 8.45 7.31
C TRP A 244 -47.30 7.81 6.80
N ALA A 245 -47.47 6.54 7.15
CA ALA A 245 -48.63 5.74 6.82
C ALA A 245 -49.18 5.04 8.07
N LYS A 246 -50.48 4.75 8.04
CA LYS A 246 -51.11 3.87 9.01
C LYS A 246 -50.67 2.42 8.76
N ARG A 247 -50.36 1.68 9.82
CA ARG A 247 -49.99 0.25 9.70
C ARG A 247 -51.19 -0.65 9.43
N SER A 248 -52.38 -0.25 9.85
CA SER A 248 -53.63 -0.99 9.61
C SER A 248 -54.79 0.00 9.60
N TRP A 249 -55.88 -0.38 8.94
CA TRP A 249 -57.08 0.44 8.93
C TRP A 249 -57.71 0.61 10.32
N TRP A 250 -57.54 -0.38 11.21
CA TRP A 250 -58.01 -0.36 12.60
C TRP A 250 -57.18 0.53 13.54
N ARG A 251 -56.00 0.98 13.11
CA ARG A 251 -55.12 1.87 13.88
C ARG A 251 -54.77 3.07 13.00
N PRO A 252 -55.59 4.14 13.02
CA PRO A 252 -55.43 5.26 12.10
C PRO A 252 -54.20 6.13 12.40
N THR A 253 -53.48 5.86 13.50
CA THR A 253 -52.29 6.60 13.90
C THR A 253 -51.10 6.37 12.96
N CYS A 254 -50.31 7.42 12.74
CA CYS A 254 -49.07 7.34 11.97
C CYS A 254 -48.02 6.47 12.69
N SER A 255 -47.65 5.35 12.08
CA SER A 255 -46.77 4.35 12.72
C SER A 255 -45.66 3.82 11.83
N SER A 256 -45.83 3.78 10.50
CA SER A 256 -44.77 3.38 9.55
C SER A 256 -44.39 4.58 8.71
N ILE A 257 -43.12 4.68 8.32
CA ILE A 257 -42.65 5.65 7.36
C ILE A 257 -42.16 4.92 6.12
N ASN A 258 -42.68 5.30 4.96
CA ASN A 258 -42.40 4.63 3.71
C ASN A 258 -41.87 5.62 2.69
N GLU A 259 -40.97 5.16 1.84
CA GLU A 259 -40.57 5.88 0.64
C GLU A 259 -41.80 6.15 -0.24
N SER A 260 -42.01 7.41 -0.60
CA SER A 260 -43.20 7.84 -1.35
C SER A 260 -42.88 8.45 -2.71
N ILE A 261 -41.85 9.29 -2.78
CA ILE A 261 -41.46 10.00 -4.01
C ILE A 261 -39.94 9.96 -4.14
N SER A 262 -39.43 9.39 -5.23
CA SER A 262 -38.02 9.50 -5.60
C SER A 262 -37.73 10.90 -6.11
N VAL A 263 -36.80 11.61 -5.44
CA VAL A 263 -36.49 13.01 -5.75
C VAL A 263 -35.27 13.11 -6.64
N ALA A 264 -34.20 12.39 -6.30
CA ALA A 264 -32.97 12.38 -7.07
C ALA A 264 -32.13 11.16 -6.74
N TRP A 265 -31.31 10.74 -7.67
CA TRP A 265 -30.39 9.61 -7.52
C TRP A 265 -29.16 9.81 -8.38
N GLY A 266 -28.05 9.16 -8.02
CA GLY A 266 -26.83 9.10 -8.82
C GLY A 266 -26.00 7.90 -8.42
N ALA A 267 -25.40 7.23 -9.39
CA ALA A 267 -24.54 6.07 -9.11
C ALA A 267 -23.39 5.99 -10.10
N SER A 268 -22.25 5.54 -9.62
CA SER A 268 -21.07 5.30 -10.44
C SER A 268 -20.35 4.03 -10.04
N ASP A 269 -19.67 3.42 -11.01
CA ASP A 269 -19.01 2.12 -10.86
C ASP A 269 -17.76 2.06 -11.72
N SER A 270 -16.65 1.58 -11.17
CA SER A 270 -15.39 1.39 -11.89
C SER A 270 -15.26 0.01 -12.55
N ARG A 271 -16.08 -1.00 -12.23
CA ARG A 271 -16.10 -2.33 -12.90
C ARG A 271 -17.29 -3.22 -12.49
N GLY A 272 -17.93 -3.89 -13.45
CA GLY A 272 -18.74 -5.09 -13.20
C GLY A 272 -20.22 -4.89 -12.85
N PRO A 273 -20.97 -5.99 -12.58
CA PRO A 273 -22.34 -5.94 -12.06
C PRO A 273 -22.36 -5.42 -10.61
N TYR A 274 -23.50 -4.90 -10.17
CA TYR A 274 -23.68 -4.41 -8.79
C TYR A 274 -23.43 -5.51 -7.76
N ASP A 275 -22.72 -5.15 -6.68
CA ASP A 275 -22.52 -6.04 -5.53
C ASP A 275 -23.46 -5.65 -4.38
N ARG A 276 -24.10 -6.65 -3.77
CA ARG A 276 -25.00 -6.48 -2.61
C ARG A 276 -24.27 -5.95 -1.38
N GLY A 277 -22.94 -6.09 -1.30
CA GLY A 277 -22.12 -5.56 -0.21
C GLY A 277 -22.23 -4.04 0.02
N LEU A 278 -22.71 -3.27 -0.98
CA LEU A 278 -22.91 -1.83 -0.88
C LEU A 278 -24.27 -1.40 -0.31
N GLU A 279 -25.22 -2.33 -0.16
CA GLU A 279 -26.65 -2.02 0.03
C GLU A 279 -26.92 -1.11 1.24
N ASP A 280 -26.27 -1.35 2.38
CA ASP A 280 -26.53 -0.58 3.61
C ASP A 280 -25.98 0.86 3.54
N ARG A 281 -24.78 1.05 2.98
CA ARG A 281 -24.18 2.40 2.84
C ARG A 281 -24.84 3.22 1.73
N SER A 282 -25.36 2.55 0.71
CA SER A 282 -26.02 3.15 -0.46
C SER A 282 -27.48 3.55 -0.22
N GLY A 283 -28.05 3.12 0.92
CA GLY A 283 -29.43 3.42 1.27
C GLY A 283 -30.47 2.49 0.66
N TYR A 284 -30.13 1.24 0.34
CA TYR A 284 -31.09 0.24 -0.15
C TYR A 284 -32.24 0.03 0.85
N SER A 285 -31.92 -0.06 2.15
CA SER A 285 -32.91 -0.25 3.22
C SER A 285 -33.80 0.98 3.44
N ALA A 286 -33.25 2.18 3.25
CA ALA A 286 -33.96 3.43 3.48
C ALA A 286 -34.76 3.89 2.24
N ASN A 287 -34.21 3.73 1.04
CA ASN A 287 -34.76 4.27 -0.21
C ASN A 287 -34.77 3.19 -1.31
N PRO A 288 -35.44 2.03 -1.14
CA PRO A 288 -35.34 0.90 -2.06
C PRO A 288 -35.72 1.23 -3.52
N GLY A 289 -36.76 2.05 -3.72
CA GLY A 289 -37.22 2.44 -5.05
C GLY A 289 -36.25 3.41 -5.75
N THR A 290 -35.82 4.45 -5.05
CA THR A 290 -34.82 5.41 -5.56
C THR A 290 -33.47 4.74 -5.78
N PHE A 291 -33.08 3.83 -4.90
CA PHE A 291 -31.88 3.01 -5.03
C PHE A 291 -31.92 2.15 -6.31
N SER A 292 -33.06 1.50 -6.61
CA SER A 292 -33.22 0.71 -7.83
C SER A 292 -32.98 1.55 -9.10
N ARG A 293 -33.48 2.79 -9.12
CA ARG A 293 -33.25 3.76 -10.21
C ARG A 293 -31.79 4.22 -10.30
N ALA A 294 -31.14 4.44 -9.16
CA ALA A 294 -29.71 4.74 -9.13
C ALA A 294 -28.91 3.61 -9.78
N ASN A 295 -29.26 2.37 -9.44
CA ASN A 295 -28.56 1.19 -9.91
C ASN A 295 -28.77 0.91 -11.41
N SER A 296 -29.96 1.24 -11.96
CA SER A 296 -30.26 1.15 -13.39
C SER A 296 -29.52 2.21 -14.20
N ASP A 297 -29.45 3.43 -13.67
CA ASP A 297 -28.92 4.59 -14.41
C ASP A 297 -27.44 4.87 -14.10
N ARG A 298 -26.72 3.88 -13.58
CA ARG A 298 -25.34 4.07 -13.11
C ARG A 298 -24.43 4.49 -14.26
N ILE A 299 -23.47 5.36 -13.95
CA ILE A 299 -22.37 5.68 -14.83
C ILE A 299 -21.27 4.64 -14.65
N ARG A 300 -20.92 3.94 -15.72
CA ARG A 300 -19.80 2.99 -15.71
C ARG A 300 -18.55 3.66 -16.28
N ILE A 301 -17.45 3.55 -15.54
CA ILE A 301 -16.13 4.01 -15.95
C ILE A 301 -15.29 2.79 -16.30
N ALA A 302 -14.76 2.76 -17.51
CA ALA A 302 -13.89 1.67 -17.97
C ALA A 302 -12.44 1.90 -17.55
N GLY A 303 -11.63 0.84 -17.57
CA GLY A 303 -10.17 0.94 -17.41
C GLY A 303 -9.64 0.80 -15.97
N TYR A 304 -10.52 0.67 -14.96
CA TYR A 304 -10.10 0.20 -13.65
C TYR A 304 -9.81 -1.31 -13.69
N LEU A 305 -8.68 -1.71 -13.12
CA LEU A 305 -8.12 -3.05 -13.28
C LEU A 305 -8.37 -3.95 -12.05
N GLY A 306 -9.19 -3.47 -11.10
CA GLY A 306 -9.44 -4.11 -9.82
C GLY A 306 -8.48 -3.61 -8.75
N PHE A 307 -8.82 -3.90 -7.49
CA PHE A 307 -8.00 -3.49 -6.36
C PHE A 307 -6.62 -4.12 -6.45
N SER A 308 -5.60 -3.32 -6.27
CA SER A 308 -4.23 -3.71 -6.60
C SER A 308 -3.68 -4.75 -5.61
N SER A 309 -2.83 -5.66 -6.11
CA SER A 309 -1.97 -6.44 -5.21
C SER A 309 -0.94 -5.52 -4.57
N PHE A 310 -0.26 -5.99 -3.52
CA PHE A 310 0.84 -5.25 -2.91
C PHE A 310 1.85 -6.21 -2.28
N ARG A 311 3.04 -5.72 -1.97
CA ARG A 311 4.05 -6.51 -1.25
C ARG A 311 4.05 -6.17 0.22
N ASP A 312 4.08 -7.18 1.08
CA ASP A 312 4.21 -6.99 2.51
C ASP A 312 4.86 -8.22 3.15
N PHE A 313 5.20 -8.11 4.44
CA PHE A 313 5.82 -9.22 5.16
C PHE A 313 4.84 -10.37 5.42
N ASN A 314 5.38 -11.59 5.39
CA ASN A 314 4.69 -12.77 5.85
C ASN A 314 4.64 -12.77 7.39
N PRO A 315 3.44 -12.84 8.00
CA PRO A 315 3.28 -12.76 9.45
C PRO A 315 3.97 -13.90 10.20
N THR A 316 4.18 -15.06 9.56
CA THR A 316 4.85 -16.22 10.19
C THR A 316 6.36 -16.01 10.39
N GLN A 317 6.98 -15.13 9.61
CA GLN A 317 8.43 -14.85 9.67
C GLN A 317 8.77 -13.70 10.65
N SER A 318 7.76 -13.08 11.26
CA SER A 318 7.87 -11.94 12.17
C SER A 318 7.25 -12.26 13.54
N ALA A 319 7.57 -13.43 14.11
CA ALA A 319 7.03 -13.90 15.39
C ALA A 319 7.28 -12.92 16.56
N ASP A 320 8.43 -12.23 16.57
CA ASP A 320 8.79 -11.24 17.60
C ASP A 320 8.44 -9.80 17.20
N GLY A 321 7.72 -9.61 16.10
CA GLY A 321 7.36 -8.27 15.60
C GLY A 321 8.56 -7.42 15.14
N ARG A 322 9.76 -8.01 15.03
CA ARG A 322 10.99 -7.37 14.56
C ARG A 322 11.58 -8.16 13.40
N PHE A 323 11.62 -7.55 12.22
CA PHE A 323 12.27 -8.10 11.03
C PHE A 323 13.57 -7.34 10.77
N GLY A 324 14.64 -8.12 10.67
CA GLY A 324 15.98 -7.68 10.31
C GLY A 324 16.73 -8.88 9.75
N PHE A 325 17.72 -8.62 8.92
CA PHE A 325 18.56 -9.66 8.33
C PHE A 325 19.97 -9.18 8.13
N ARG A 326 20.88 -10.15 8.17
CA ARG A 326 22.32 -9.94 8.15
C ARG A 326 22.88 -10.33 6.78
N ILE A 327 23.83 -9.55 6.31
CA ILE A 327 24.49 -9.68 5.01
C ILE A 327 25.99 -9.84 5.28
N PRO A 328 26.47 -11.10 5.40
CA PRO A 328 27.89 -11.40 5.59
C PRO A 328 28.64 -11.37 4.25
N ILE A 329 29.72 -10.58 4.20
CA ILE A 329 30.64 -10.48 3.07
C ILE A 329 32.04 -10.92 3.48
N LEU A 330 32.58 -11.88 2.73
CA LEU A 330 33.96 -12.32 2.84
C LEU A 330 34.78 -11.68 1.73
N VAL A 331 35.85 -10.97 2.08
CA VAL A 331 36.84 -10.48 1.11
C VAL A 331 38.12 -11.27 1.28
N ARG A 332 38.69 -11.74 0.17
CA ARG A 332 39.93 -12.53 0.15
C ARG A 332 40.95 -11.97 -0.81
N LEU A 333 42.23 -12.12 -0.44
CA LEU A 333 43.41 -11.91 -1.27
C LEU A 333 44.22 -13.20 -1.23
N ASN A 334 44.45 -13.78 -2.40
CA ASN A 334 45.28 -14.97 -2.51
C ASN A 334 46.76 -14.62 -2.30
N ALA A 335 47.54 -15.54 -1.72
CA ALA A 335 48.95 -15.29 -1.41
C ALA A 335 49.82 -15.03 -2.64
N ASP A 336 49.42 -15.48 -3.84
CA ASP A 336 50.12 -15.19 -5.10
C ASP A 336 49.93 -13.73 -5.55
N GLN A 337 48.90 -13.03 -5.08
CA GLN A 337 48.63 -11.64 -5.43
C GLN A 337 49.15 -10.63 -4.38
N SER A 338 49.60 -11.13 -3.22
CA SER A 338 50.31 -10.32 -2.22
C SER A 338 51.82 -10.50 -2.39
N GLU A 339 52.52 -9.43 -2.76
CA GLU A 339 53.98 -9.43 -2.87
C GLU A 339 54.64 -9.76 -1.53
N SER A 340 54.12 -9.23 -0.43
CA SER A 340 54.61 -9.52 0.92
C SER A 340 54.49 -10.99 1.28
N LEU A 341 53.37 -11.66 0.93
CA LEU A 341 53.21 -13.09 1.20
C LEU A 341 54.02 -13.97 0.25
N ARG A 342 54.17 -13.58 -1.02
CA ARG A 342 55.06 -14.28 -1.96
C ARG A 342 56.50 -14.28 -1.48
N LEU A 343 56.99 -13.11 -1.05
CA LEU A 343 58.35 -12.95 -0.54
C LEU A 343 58.53 -13.74 0.77
N GLN A 344 57.55 -13.70 1.67
CA GLN A 344 57.57 -14.45 2.93
C GLN A 344 57.60 -15.97 2.71
N LYS A 345 56.86 -16.49 1.71
CA LYS A 345 56.85 -17.93 1.36
C LYS A 345 58.14 -18.40 0.68
N SER A 346 58.87 -17.49 0.04
CA SER A 346 60.18 -17.79 -0.56
C SER A 346 61.30 -17.90 0.47
N GLU A 347 61.08 -17.40 1.69
CA GLU A 347 62.04 -17.38 2.78
C GLU A 347 61.71 -18.55 3.73
N LYS A 348 62.54 -19.60 3.72
CA LYS A 348 62.27 -20.90 4.37
C LYS A 348 62.09 -20.87 5.90
N ASP A 349 62.43 -19.77 6.57
CA ASP A 349 62.44 -19.63 8.03
C ASP A 349 61.25 -18.83 8.59
N ILE A 350 60.25 -18.48 7.76
CA ILE A 350 59.14 -17.64 8.21
C ILE A 350 57.89 -18.47 8.48
N ASP A 351 57.47 -18.53 9.75
CA ASP A 351 56.22 -19.18 10.16
C ASP A 351 55.00 -18.46 9.53
N PRO A 352 54.31 -19.08 8.57
CA PRO A 352 53.19 -18.46 7.85
C PRO A 352 51.93 -18.32 8.71
N SER A 353 51.90 -18.97 9.89
CA SER A 353 50.72 -19.04 10.76
C SER A 353 50.43 -17.75 11.53
N LEU A 354 51.40 -16.83 11.63
CA LEU A 354 51.28 -15.62 12.43
C LEU A 354 50.32 -14.56 11.85
N VAL A 355 49.97 -14.63 10.56
CA VAL A 355 49.09 -13.63 9.93
C VAL A 355 48.11 -14.21 8.89
N THR A 356 48.35 -15.42 8.38
CA THR A 356 47.52 -16.04 7.33
C THR A 356 46.85 -17.30 7.83
N SER A 357 45.61 -17.53 7.39
CA SER A 357 44.98 -18.83 7.57
C SER A 357 44.78 -19.44 6.18
N GLY A 358 45.65 -20.38 5.82
CA GLY A 358 45.60 -21.08 4.53
C GLY A 358 45.89 -20.18 3.31
N ASN A 359 47.16 -19.92 2.97
CA ASN A 359 47.60 -19.29 1.71
C ASN A 359 46.81 -18.04 1.23
N ALA A 360 46.08 -17.34 2.11
CA ALA A 360 45.26 -16.19 1.75
C ALA A 360 45.08 -15.26 2.96
N ILE A 361 44.94 -13.97 2.68
CA ILE A 361 44.45 -12.97 3.62
C ILE A 361 42.96 -12.85 3.39
N TRP A 362 42.17 -12.87 4.45
CA TRP A 362 40.74 -12.64 4.35
C TRP A 362 40.25 -11.74 5.47
N ALA A 363 39.11 -11.10 5.22
CA ALA A 363 38.35 -10.35 6.19
C ALA A 363 36.86 -10.64 6.01
N LEU A 364 36.16 -10.85 7.11
CA LEU A 364 34.71 -11.01 7.17
C LEU A 364 34.11 -9.74 7.74
N SER A 365 33.12 -9.18 7.07
CA SER A 365 32.30 -8.10 7.59
C SER A 365 30.82 -8.44 7.44
N VAL A 366 30.01 -7.97 8.39
CA VAL A 366 28.57 -8.22 8.41
C VAL A 366 27.84 -6.90 8.59
N ALA A 367 26.89 -6.63 7.69
CA ALA A 367 25.96 -5.53 7.83
C ALA A 367 24.56 -6.06 8.13
N GLU A 368 23.84 -5.37 9.01
CA GLU A 368 22.45 -5.66 9.33
C GLU A 368 21.53 -4.60 8.71
N VAL A 369 20.46 -5.07 8.08
CA VAL A 369 19.34 -4.23 7.62
C VAL A 369 18.23 -4.34 8.63
N ARG A 370 17.84 -3.20 9.22
CA ARG A 370 16.77 -3.13 10.23
C ARG A 370 15.87 -1.93 10.02
N GLN A 371 14.60 -2.10 10.38
CA GLN A 371 13.67 -0.97 10.45
C GLN A 371 14.03 -0.06 11.63
N ARG A 372 14.05 1.25 11.39
CA ARG A 372 14.28 2.27 12.42
C ARG A 372 12.98 2.51 13.17
N GLU A 373 13.01 2.31 14.48
CA GLU A 373 11.91 2.70 15.37
C GLU A 373 11.78 4.24 15.40
N ILE A 374 10.58 4.76 15.15
CA ILE A 374 10.29 6.19 15.24
C ILE A 374 10.03 6.54 16.71
N PRO A 375 10.80 7.45 17.34
CA PRO A 375 10.72 7.73 18.78
C PRO A 375 9.33 8.14 19.28
N GLU A 376 8.51 8.79 18.44
CA GLU A 376 7.17 9.28 18.80
C GLU A 376 6.08 8.19 18.79
N ARG A 377 6.33 7.02 18.19
CA ARG A 377 5.39 5.89 18.13
C ARG A 377 5.49 4.93 19.32
N LYS A 378 6.01 5.36 20.48
CA LYS A 378 6.07 4.55 21.72
C LYS A 378 4.70 4.06 22.22
N VAL A 379 3.60 4.62 21.73
CA VAL A 379 2.23 4.22 22.12
C VAL A 379 1.77 2.93 21.42
N VAL A 380 2.40 2.51 20.31
CA VAL A 380 2.05 1.25 19.63
C VAL A 380 3.17 0.23 19.81
N SER A 381 3.41 -0.19 21.07
CA SER A 381 4.35 -1.25 21.44
C SER A 381 3.99 -2.65 20.89
N GLN A 382 3.00 -2.73 19.99
CA GLN A 382 2.57 -3.93 19.28
C GLN A 382 2.46 -3.72 17.75
N ALA A 383 2.96 -2.60 17.21
CA ALA A 383 2.93 -2.35 15.77
C ALA A 383 3.83 -3.38 15.07
N ARG A 384 3.22 -4.42 14.49
CA ARG A 384 3.91 -5.34 13.59
C ARG A 384 4.59 -4.54 12.49
N GLN A 385 5.84 -4.88 12.19
CA GLN A 385 6.53 -4.30 11.04
C GLN A 385 5.74 -4.64 9.78
N HIS A 386 5.50 -3.61 8.98
CA HIS A 386 4.74 -3.70 7.74
C HIS A 386 5.47 -2.87 6.69
N LEU A 387 5.38 -3.31 5.45
CA LEU A 387 6.09 -2.71 4.33
C LEU A 387 5.40 -1.45 3.80
N PHE A 388 4.82 -0.64 4.69
CA PHE A 388 4.39 0.73 4.40
C PHE A 388 5.22 1.76 5.17
N ASP A 389 6.18 1.35 6.01
CA ASP A 389 7.04 2.26 6.74
C ASP A 389 8.47 2.29 6.12
N PRO A 390 8.89 3.39 5.46
CA PRO A 390 10.08 3.47 4.60
C PRO A 390 11.35 3.82 5.39
N PHE A 391 11.52 3.25 6.56
CA PHE A 391 12.63 3.60 7.46
C PHE A 391 13.58 2.43 7.65
N TRP A 392 14.04 1.83 6.57
CA TRP A 392 15.07 0.79 6.60
C TRP A 392 16.46 1.42 6.67
N SER A 393 17.22 1.04 7.69
CA SER A 393 18.55 1.54 7.99
C SER A 393 19.55 0.40 8.04
N VAL A 394 20.82 0.77 7.84
CA VAL A 394 21.93 -0.18 7.75
C VAL A 394 22.95 0.17 8.82
N SER A 395 23.52 -0.85 9.46
CA SER A 395 24.66 -0.71 10.37
C SER A 395 25.58 -1.91 10.26
N LEU A 396 26.89 -1.70 10.43
CA LEU A 396 27.83 -2.79 10.65
C LEU A 396 27.56 -3.43 12.01
N VAL A 397 27.65 -4.76 12.05
CA VAL A 397 27.46 -5.56 13.25
C VAL A 397 28.57 -6.60 13.36
N GLY A 398 28.81 -7.09 14.58
CA GLY A 398 29.79 -8.17 14.79
C GLY A 398 29.37 -9.46 14.08
N SER A 399 30.33 -10.24 13.59
CA SER A 399 30.10 -11.57 13.03
C SER A 399 29.47 -12.51 14.05
N SER A 400 28.58 -13.39 13.59
CA SER A 400 28.04 -14.47 14.42
C SER A 400 28.89 -15.74 14.25
N PRO A 401 28.83 -16.70 15.18
CA PRO A 401 29.51 -17.99 15.02
C PRO A 401 29.12 -18.73 13.74
N PHE A 402 27.88 -18.54 13.26
CA PHE A 402 27.41 -19.12 12.00
C PHE A 402 28.04 -18.43 10.78
N ASP A 403 28.14 -17.09 10.81
CA ASP A 403 28.81 -16.34 9.74
C ASP A 403 30.30 -16.72 9.66
N GLU A 404 30.94 -16.91 10.81
CA GLU A 404 32.34 -17.34 10.91
C GLU A 404 32.54 -18.77 10.42
N ALA A 405 31.64 -19.70 10.78
CA ALA A 405 31.68 -21.07 10.28
C ALA A 405 31.48 -21.13 8.75
N ALA A 406 30.54 -20.34 8.21
CA ALA A 406 30.32 -20.24 6.77
C ALA A 406 31.53 -19.63 6.05
N ALA A 407 32.14 -18.59 6.61
CA ALA A 407 33.36 -18.00 6.09
C ALA A 407 34.53 -18.99 6.12
N ALA A 408 34.68 -19.78 7.19
CA ALA A 408 35.71 -20.80 7.35
C ALA A 408 35.56 -21.96 6.34
N LEU A 409 34.33 -22.40 6.06
CA LEU A 409 34.04 -23.38 5.02
C LEU A 409 34.47 -22.88 3.64
N VAL A 410 34.13 -21.64 3.31
CA VAL A 410 34.39 -21.03 2.00
C VAL A 410 35.86 -20.65 1.82
N SER A 411 36.56 -20.27 2.89
CA SER A 411 38.00 -19.97 2.86
C SER A 411 38.88 -21.23 2.89
N GLY A 412 38.29 -22.42 3.01
CA GLY A 412 39.02 -23.70 3.04
C GLY A 412 39.70 -24.01 4.38
N LEU A 413 39.29 -23.33 5.45
CA LEU A 413 39.79 -23.56 6.82
C LEU A 413 39.15 -24.77 7.50
N ALA A 414 37.97 -25.21 7.03
CA ALA A 414 37.26 -26.36 7.60
C ALA A 414 37.95 -27.72 7.37
N ASN A 415 38.98 -27.78 6.51
CA ASN A 415 39.70 -29.02 6.15
C ASN A 415 41.12 -29.12 6.75
N LYS A 416 41.37 -28.47 7.90
CA LYS A 416 42.61 -28.66 8.66
C LYS A 416 42.37 -29.03 10.11
#